data_AF-A0A258B7T8-F1
#
_entry.id   AF-A0A258B7T8-F1
#
_cell.length_a   1.000
_cell.length_b   1.000
_cell.length_c   1.000
_cell.angle_alpha   90.00
_cell.angle_beta   90.00
_cell.angle_gamma   90.00
#
_symmetry.space_group_name_H-M   'P 1'
#
loop_
_entity.id
_entity.type
_entity.pdbx_description
1 polymer ?
#
loop_
_entity_poly.entity_id
_entity_poly.type
_entity_poly.pdbx_seq_one_letter_code
_entity_poly.pdbx_strand_id
1 'polypeptide(L)' 'MESLSGELNGILGWIEQLNEIDVTGVEPMTTAVAAAAPLRDDVVSDGDKVADVVKNAPKTVDGFFIVPKVVE' A
#
# COMPACT_ATOMS: atom_id res chain seq x y z
N MET A 1 -11.27 -9.75 -18.81
CA MET A 1 -9.81 -9.55 -18.96
C MET A 1 -9.51 -8.63 -20.12
N GLU A 2 -10.14 -8.83 -21.29
CA GLU A 2 -9.86 -8.06 -22.51
C GLU A 2 -10.10 -6.53 -22.37
N SER A 3 -11.18 -6.07 -21.71
CA SER A 3 -11.36 -4.61 -21.49
C SER A 3 -10.32 -4.04 -20.53
N LEU A 4 -10.01 -4.74 -19.44
CA LEU A 4 -8.96 -4.32 -18.49
C LEU A 4 -7.59 -4.22 -19.18
N SER A 5 -7.26 -5.19 -20.03
CA SER A 5 -6.04 -5.13 -20.84
C SER A 5 -6.04 -3.94 -21.78
N GLY A 6 -7.16 -3.64 -22.44
CA GLY A 6 -7.28 -2.46 -23.31
C GLY A 6 -7.13 -1.13 -22.56
N GLU A 7 -7.77 -1.00 -21.40
CA GLU A 7 -7.67 0.18 -20.52
C GLU A 7 -6.24 0.37 -20.01
N LEU A 8 -5.58 -0.69 -19.55
CA LEU A 8 -4.19 -0.65 -19.10
C LEU A 8 -3.23 -0.29 -20.24
N ASN A 9 -3.43 -0.85 -21.43
CA ASN A 9 -2.63 -0.50 -22.60
C ASN A 9 -2.80 0.98 -22.98
N GLY A 10 -4.00 1.54 -22.83
CA GLY A 10 -4.25 2.97 -23.02
C GLY A 10 -3.48 3.84 -22.01
N ILE A 11 -3.47 3.45 -20.73
CA ILE A 11 -2.71 4.16 -19.68
C ILE A 11 -1.21 4.09 -19.96
N LEU A 12 -0.69 2.92 -20.33
CA LEU A 12 0.73 2.74 -20.66
C LEU A 12 1.15 3.60 -21.85
N GLY A 13 0.35 3.62 -22.93
CA GLY A 13 0.63 4.47 -24.09
C GLY A 13 0.59 5.96 -23.78
N TRP A 14 -0.24 6.40 -22.82
CA TRP A 14 -0.23 7.79 -22.37
C TRP A 14 1.03 8.14 -21.56
N ILE A 15 1.52 7.23 -20.71
CA ILE A 15 2.75 7.42 -19.91
C ILE A 15 4.00 7.53 -20.80
N GLU A 16 4.02 6.87 -21.98
CA GLU A 16 5.14 6.93 -22.92
C GLU A 16 5.50 8.36 -23.38
N GLN A 17 4.55 9.31 -23.31
CA GLN A 17 4.80 10.73 -23.59
C GLN A 17 5.91 11.34 -22.70
N LEU A 18 6.11 10.80 -21.49
CA LEU A 18 7.16 11.27 -20.58
C LEU A 18 8.57 10.97 -21.11
N ASN A 19 8.75 10.00 -22.02
CA ASN A 19 10.04 9.67 -22.62
C ASN A 19 10.58 10.78 -23.54
N GLU A 20 9.77 11.75 -23.93
CA GLU A 20 10.18 12.91 -24.74
C GLU A 20 11.06 13.90 -23.96
N ILE A 21 11.09 13.79 -22.62
CA ILE A 21 11.80 14.71 -21.74
C ILE A 21 13.14 14.08 -21.32
N ASP A 22 14.26 14.77 -21.62
CA ASP A 22 15.58 14.38 -21.12
C ASP A 22 15.72 14.70 -19.63
N VAL A 23 15.95 13.67 -18.84
CA VAL A 23 16.16 13.74 -17.38
C VAL A 23 17.59 13.36 -16.99
N THR A 24 18.53 13.38 -17.94
CA THR A 24 19.95 13.08 -17.68
C THR A 24 20.51 13.99 -16.59
N GLY A 25 20.99 13.39 -15.50
CA GLY A 25 21.55 14.12 -14.36
C GLY A 25 20.53 14.74 -13.40
N VAL A 26 19.23 14.48 -13.60
CA VAL A 26 18.17 14.88 -12.66
C VAL A 26 18.00 13.77 -11.62
N GLU A 27 18.29 14.09 -10.36
CA GLU A 27 18.05 13.16 -9.26
C GLU A 27 16.54 12.94 -9.03
N PRO A 28 16.09 11.68 -8.86
CA PRO A 28 14.69 11.39 -8.57
C PRO A 28 14.22 12.03 -7.26
N MET A 29 13.03 12.63 -7.28
CA MET A 29 12.41 13.19 -6.08
C MET A 29 11.58 12.13 -5.34
N THR A 30 11.96 11.82 -4.10
CA THR A 30 11.28 10.79 -3.27
C THR A 30 10.19 11.36 -2.36
N THR A 31 10.34 12.62 -1.95
CA THR A 31 9.41 13.37 -1.10
C THR A 31 9.50 14.85 -1.46
N ALA A 32 8.41 15.59 -1.31
CA ALA A 32 8.39 17.04 -1.55
C ALA A 32 9.21 17.83 -0.51
N VAL A 33 9.47 17.24 0.66
CA VAL A 33 10.24 17.85 1.74
C VAL A 33 11.37 16.93 2.15
N ALA A 34 12.59 17.44 2.15
CA ALA A 34 13.75 16.71 2.66
C ALA A 34 13.60 16.49 4.16
N ALA A 35 13.53 15.22 4.57
CA ALA A 35 13.44 14.83 5.96
C ALA A 35 14.30 13.59 6.21
N ALA A 36 14.89 13.53 7.40
CA ALA A 36 15.50 12.30 7.88
C ALA A 36 14.43 11.23 8.14
N ALA A 37 14.84 9.96 8.16
CA ALA A 37 13.93 8.87 8.53
C ALA A 37 13.38 9.11 9.95
N PRO A 38 12.06 9.06 10.15
CA PRO A 38 11.48 9.22 11.48
C PRO A 38 11.83 8.00 12.33
N LEU A 39 12.32 8.26 13.54
CA LEU A 39 12.53 7.23 14.56
C LEU A 39 11.34 7.25 15.53
N ARG A 40 11.02 6.08 16.09
CA ARG A 40 10.00 5.91 17.13
C ARG A 40 10.69 5.45 18.41
N ASP A 41 10.29 6.03 19.54
CA ASP A 41 10.74 5.58 20.86
C ASP A 41 10.35 4.12 21.12
N ASP A 42 11.24 3.36 21.77
CA ASP A 42 10.98 1.97 22.13
C ASP A 42 10.15 1.86 23.41
N VAL A 43 8.89 2.28 23.31
CA VAL A 43 7.92 2.24 24.41
C VAL A 43 6.62 1.59 23.98
N VAL A 44 5.92 0.98 24.94
CA VAL A 44 4.57 0.44 24.75
C VAL A 44 3.60 1.61 24.62
N SER A 45 2.87 1.68 23.52
CA SER A 45 1.91 2.75 23.24
C SER A 45 0.45 2.30 23.29
N ASP A 46 0.19 0.99 23.48
CA ASP A 46 -1.14 0.43 23.27
C ASP A 46 -1.37 -0.93 23.95
N GLY A 47 -2.63 -1.37 24.06
CA GLY A 47 -3.03 -2.66 24.66
C GLY A 47 -4.55 -2.81 24.87
N ASP A 48 -4.97 -4.00 25.31
CA ASP A 48 -6.31 -4.32 25.87
C ASP A 48 -7.55 -3.89 25.07
N LYS A 49 -7.41 -3.79 23.74
CA LYS A 49 -8.46 -3.27 22.83
C LYS A 49 -9.01 -4.30 21.84
N VAL A 50 -9.03 -5.57 22.24
CA VAL A 50 -9.42 -6.69 21.35
C VAL A 50 -10.76 -6.43 20.67
N ALA A 51 -11.75 -5.92 21.42
CA ALA A 51 -13.08 -5.59 20.90
C ALA A 51 -13.04 -4.52 19.80
N ASP A 52 -12.21 -3.48 19.94
CA ASP A 52 -12.07 -2.42 18.94
C ASP A 52 -11.34 -2.93 17.69
N VAL A 53 -10.31 -3.76 17.87
CA VAL A 53 -9.51 -4.34 16.78
C VAL A 53 -10.36 -5.23 15.87
N VAL A 54 -11.25 -6.03 16.44
CA VAL A 54 -12.05 -7.00 15.67
C VAL A 54 -13.38 -6.43 15.17
N LYS A 55 -13.71 -5.17 15.50
CA LYS A 55 -15.01 -4.55 15.22
C LYS A 55 -15.45 -4.59 13.75
N ASN A 56 -14.50 -4.47 12.83
CA ASN A 56 -14.77 -4.46 11.38
C ASN A 56 -14.48 -5.79 10.68
N ALA A 57 -14.10 -6.82 11.44
CA ALA A 57 -13.78 -8.11 10.86
C ALA A 57 -15.05 -8.78 10.31
N PRO A 58 -15.02 -9.32 9.08
CA PRO A 58 -16.18 -10.01 8.50
C PRO A 58 -16.66 -11.20 9.35
N LYS A 59 -15.74 -11.87 10.04
CA LYS A 59 -16.04 -12.94 10.98
C LYS A 59 -14.97 -13.03 12.07
N THR A 60 -15.42 -13.19 13.30
CA THR A 60 -14.57 -13.26 14.50
C THR A 60 -15.05 -14.35 15.43
N VAL A 61 -14.14 -15.05 16.10
CA VAL A 61 -14.46 -15.96 17.22
C VAL A 61 -13.41 -15.74 18.30
N ASP A 62 -13.83 -15.53 19.55
CA ASP A 62 -12.95 -15.36 20.72
C ASP A 62 -11.81 -14.34 20.53
N GLY A 63 -12.08 -13.26 19.79
CA GLY A 63 -11.07 -12.22 19.50
C GLY A 63 -10.11 -12.54 18.35
N PHE A 64 -10.30 -13.66 17.64
CA PHE A 64 -9.53 -14.04 16.46
C PHE A 64 -10.25 -13.70 15.15
N PHE A 65 -9.48 -13.33 14.13
CA PHE A 65 -9.98 -13.22 12.75
C PHE A 65 -10.15 -14.61 12.15
N ILE A 66 -11.30 -14.86 11.51
CA ILE A 66 -11.56 -16.15 10.86
C ILE A 66 -11.26 -16.05 9.37
N VAL A 67 -10.40 -16.95 8.89
CA VAL A 67 -10.07 -17.13 7.47
C VAL A 67 -10.33 -18.57 7.04
N PRO A 68 -10.68 -18.82 5.76
CA PRO A 68 -10.76 -20.18 5.24
C PRO A 68 -9.42 -20.90 5.41
N LYS A 69 -9.46 -22.15 5.87
CA LYS A 69 -8.28 -23.00 5.90
C LYS A 69 -7.89 -23.31 4.46
N VAL A 70 -6.66 -22.99 4.08
CA VAL A 70 -6.09 -23.47 2.81
C VAL A 70 -5.80 -24.97 2.98
N VAL A 71 -6.43 -25.78 2.15
CA VAL A 71 -6.15 -27.21 1.99
C VAL A 71 -5.91 -27.43 0.50
N GLU A 72 -4.88 -28.19 0.15
CA GLU A 72 -4.55 -28.59 -1.23
C GLU A 72 -5.33 -29.86 -1.63
#